data_AF-K6H2C7-F1
#
_entry.id   AF-K6H2C7-F1
#
_cell.length_a   1.000
_cell.length_b   1.000
_cell.length_c   1.000
_cell.angle_alpha   90.00
_cell.angle_beta   90.00
_cell.angle_gamma   90.00
#
_symmetry.space_group_name_H-M   'P 1'
#
loop_
_entity.id
_entity.type
_entity.pdbx_description
1 polymer ?
#
loop_
_entity_poly.entity_id
_entity_poly.type
_entity_poly.pdbx_seq_one_letter_code
_entity_poly.pdbx_strand_id
1 'polypeptide(L)'
;MNGEDEASHEAAEKFIRLNPRHPNIDYAYFMRGIASYTRDKGMFARVFKQDLSNRDISGAKQAFGELSEFLTRFPQSQYAPYASQRLIYLRTLIAKNELVAAEYYLKRKAYVASLRRAKYVIENIPNTSETLRALKITKQCYEALGYFNLMEDIDGLIAANSTEEEIIPTEWSWNIFSRKVPAPNEE
;
A
#
# COMPACT_ATOMS: atom_id res chain seq x y z
N MET A 1 17.44 15.63 14.01
CA MET A 1 17.15 15.89 12.58
C MET A 1 16.16 17.04 12.53
N ASN A 2 16.60 18.24 12.13
CA ASN A 2 15.92 19.52 12.37
C ASN A 2 14.64 19.76 11.53
N GLY A 3 14.16 18.76 10.78
CA GLY A 3 12.94 18.87 9.97
C GLY A 3 13.13 19.61 8.64
N GLU A 4 14.36 19.94 8.28
CA GLU A 4 14.73 20.55 6.99
C GLU A 4 14.93 19.44 5.94
N ASP A 5 13.84 18.73 5.62
CA ASP A 5 13.89 17.58 4.73
C ASP A 5 14.18 18.00 3.27
N GLU A 6 13.57 19.09 2.79
CA GLU A 6 13.87 19.69 1.48
C GLU A 6 15.35 20.10 1.33
N ALA A 7 15.89 20.83 2.31
CA ALA A 7 17.30 21.22 2.28
C ALA A 7 18.25 20.00 2.31
N SER A 8 17.86 18.94 3.02
CA SER A 8 18.60 17.68 3.04
C SER A 8 18.57 16.97 1.68
N HIS A 9 17.43 17.02 0.99
CA HIS A 9 17.28 16.49 -0.36
C HIS A 9 18.16 17.24 -1.37
N GLU A 10 18.07 18.57 -1.40
CA GLU A 10 18.86 19.42 -2.29
C GLU A 10 20.37 19.25 -2.05
N ALA A 11 20.79 19.17 -0.78
CA ALA A 11 22.18 18.93 -0.43
C ALA A 11 22.67 17.57 -0.93
N ALA A 12 21.84 16.52 -0.80
CA ALA A 12 22.17 15.19 -1.31
C ALA A 12 22.28 15.19 -2.84
N GLU A 13 21.35 15.81 -3.56
CA GLU A 13 21.42 15.95 -5.02
C GLU A 13 22.69 16.69 -5.48
N LYS A 14 22.99 17.81 -4.81
CA LYS A 14 24.20 18.58 -5.10
C LYS A 14 25.45 17.74 -4.85
N PHE A 15 25.49 16.97 -3.77
CA PHE A 15 26.62 16.08 -3.47
C PHE A 15 26.81 15.01 -4.55
N ILE A 16 25.73 14.33 -4.96
CA ILE A 16 25.74 13.31 -6.02
C ILE A 16 26.29 13.90 -7.33
N ARG A 17 25.84 15.10 -7.70
CA ARG A 17 26.26 15.78 -8.93
C ARG A 17 27.72 16.22 -8.90
N LEU A 18 28.19 16.76 -7.77
CA LEU A 18 29.55 17.28 -7.65
C LEU A 18 30.59 16.17 -7.39
N ASN A 19 30.19 15.06 -6.76
CA ASN A 19 31.10 14.00 -6.32
C ASN A 19 30.66 12.59 -6.77
N PRO A 20 30.46 12.34 -8.08
CA PRO A 20 29.89 11.09 -8.58
C PRO A 20 30.74 9.84 -8.32
N ARG A 21 32.02 10.00 -7.98
CA ARG A 21 32.97 8.90 -7.71
C ARG A 21 33.33 8.76 -6.23
N HIS A 22 32.64 9.46 -5.34
CA HIS A 22 32.92 9.40 -3.91
C HIS A 22 32.63 7.99 -3.37
N PRO A 23 33.49 7.41 -2.51
CA PRO A 23 33.31 6.05 -2.00
C PRO A 23 31.98 5.85 -1.27
N ASN A 24 31.50 6.88 -0.55
CA ASN A 24 30.22 6.85 0.18
C ASN A 24 29.08 7.55 -0.58
N ILE A 25 29.09 7.51 -1.91
CA ILE A 25 28.02 8.12 -2.70
C ILE A 25 26.66 7.43 -2.49
N ASP A 26 26.68 6.14 -2.14
CA ASP A 26 25.51 5.35 -1.79
C ASP A 26 24.69 5.99 -0.65
N TYR A 27 25.37 6.52 0.37
CA TYR A 27 24.72 7.28 1.45
C TYR A 27 23.98 8.51 0.95
N ALA A 28 24.54 9.25 -0.02
CA ALA A 28 23.88 10.43 -0.58
C ALA A 28 22.61 10.05 -1.37
N TYR A 29 22.66 8.96 -2.16
CA TYR A 29 21.46 8.44 -2.83
C TYR A 29 20.39 7.98 -1.84
N PHE A 30 20.80 7.31 -0.75
CA PHE A 30 19.90 6.91 0.33
C PHE A 30 19.24 8.14 1.00
N MET A 31 20.04 9.14 1.38
CA MET A 31 19.55 10.35 2.03
C MET A 31 18.61 11.15 1.14
N ARG A 32 18.88 11.24 -0.17
CA ARG A 32 17.97 11.85 -1.14
C ARG A 32 16.57 11.18 -1.09
N GLY A 33 16.53 9.86 -1.22
CA GLY A 33 15.26 9.11 -1.18
C GLY A 33 14.52 9.17 0.16
N ILE A 34 15.23 9.20 1.29
CA ILE A 34 14.62 9.35 2.61
C ILE A 34 14.08 10.76 2.83
N ALA A 35 14.80 11.79 2.35
CA ALA A 35 14.42 13.19 2.49
C ALA A 35 13.22 13.58 1.61
N SER A 36 13.06 12.96 0.43
CA SER A 36 11.92 13.17 -0.49
C SER A 36 10.54 12.89 0.11
N TYR A 37 10.48 12.12 1.20
CA TYR A 37 9.22 11.87 1.87
C TYR A 37 9.37 11.76 3.38
N THR A 38 9.27 12.91 4.03
CA THR A 38 8.99 13.00 5.45
C THR A 38 7.56 13.45 5.66
N ARG A 39 6.66 12.47 5.78
CA ARG A 39 5.30 12.76 6.22
C ARG A 39 5.26 13.06 7.71
N ASP A 40 4.65 14.21 8.02
CA ASP A 40 4.03 14.57 9.29
C ASP A 40 4.85 14.21 10.54
N LYS A 41 5.93 14.97 10.77
CA LYS A 41 6.38 15.24 12.15
C LYS A 41 5.44 16.23 12.88
N GLY A 42 4.27 16.55 12.31
CA GLY A 42 3.25 17.36 12.96
C GLY A 42 2.58 16.57 14.09
N MET A 43 2.62 17.13 15.31
CA MET A 43 1.95 16.59 16.49
C MET A 43 0.44 16.32 16.26
N PHE A 44 -0.17 17.00 15.28
CA PHE A 44 -1.59 16.91 14.93
C PHE A 44 -1.97 15.72 14.03
N ALA A 45 -1.06 15.14 13.27
CA ALA A 45 -1.35 13.98 12.42
C ALA A 45 -1.63 12.68 13.21
N ARG A 46 -1.19 12.64 14.47
CA ARG A 46 -1.47 11.54 15.41
C ARG A 46 -2.87 11.63 16.04
N VAL A 47 -3.42 12.85 16.14
CA VAL A 47 -4.73 13.13 16.75
C VAL A 47 -5.84 12.92 15.72
N PHE A 48 -5.63 13.37 14.48
CA PHE A 48 -6.57 13.14 13.38
C PHE A 48 -6.15 11.89 12.60
N LYS A 49 -6.53 10.71 13.12
CA LYS A 49 -6.42 9.41 12.42
C LYS A 49 -7.23 9.36 11.10
N GLN A 50 -8.03 10.38 10.83
CA GLN A 50 -8.87 10.47 9.65
C GLN A 50 -8.11 11.10 8.49
N ASP A 51 -7.99 10.28 7.44
CA ASP A 51 -7.87 10.73 6.05
C ASP A 51 -6.50 11.14 5.52
N LEU A 52 -5.49 10.48 6.05
CA LEU A 52 -4.14 10.48 5.52
C LEU A 52 -4.08 10.04 4.02
N SER A 53 -5.08 9.30 3.53
CA SER A 53 -5.22 8.85 2.14
C SER A 53 -5.85 9.87 1.17
N ASN A 54 -6.29 11.03 1.64
CA ASN A 54 -6.84 12.10 0.79
C ASN A 54 -5.85 13.26 0.59
N ARG A 55 -4.62 13.16 1.12
CA ARG A 55 -3.56 14.17 0.96
C ARG A 55 -2.69 13.90 -0.27
N ASP A 56 -1.98 14.94 -0.73
CA ASP A 56 -0.99 14.81 -1.80
C ASP A 56 0.06 13.72 -1.48
N ILE A 57 0.21 12.78 -2.41
CA ILE A 57 1.17 11.66 -2.35
C ILE A 57 2.35 11.85 -3.32
N SER A 58 2.48 13.02 -3.94
CA SER A 58 3.59 13.37 -4.84
C SER A 58 4.96 13.04 -4.25
N GLY A 59 5.24 13.50 -3.03
CA GLY A 59 6.49 13.19 -2.32
C GLY A 59 6.68 11.70 -2.05
N ALA A 60 5.60 10.95 -1.76
CA ALA A 60 5.69 9.51 -1.55
C ALA A 60 6.08 8.77 -2.83
N LYS A 61 5.54 9.19 -3.98
CA LYS A 61 5.91 8.67 -5.31
C LYS A 61 7.35 9.02 -5.66
N GLN A 62 7.78 10.25 -5.37
CA GLN A 62 9.17 10.69 -5.58
C GLN A 62 10.15 9.86 -4.75
N ALA A 63 9.92 9.75 -3.44
CA ALA A 63 10.76 8.93 -2.56
C ALA A 63 10.78 7.46 -2.99
N PHE A 64 9.65 6.92 -3.47
CA PHE A 64 9.61 5.56 -3.99
C PHE A 64 10.53 5.41 -5.20
N GLY A 65 10.50 6.35 -6.14
CA GLY A 65 11.38 6.35 -7.31
C GLY A 65 12.85 6.45 -6.93
N GLU A 66 13.20 7.38 -6.05
CA GLU A 66 14.59 7.62 -5.64
C GLU A 66 15.19 6.48 -4.80
N LEU A 67 14.41 5.90 -3.90
CA LEU A 67 14.85 4.72 -3.14
C LEU A 67 14.94 3.47 -4.02
N SER A 68 14.08 3.35 -5.03
CA SER A 68 14.18 2.28 -6.03
C SER A 68 15.46 2.43 -6.85
N GLU A 69 15.81 3.66 -7.26
CA GLU A 69 17.08 3.95 -7.92
C GLU A 69 18.27 3.60 -7.03
N PHE A 70 18.24 4.00 -5.76
CA PHE A 70 19.28 3.66 -4.78
C PHE A 70 19.51 2.15 -4.68
N LEU A 71 18.45 1.36 -4.49
CA LEU A 71 18.56 -0.11 -4.41
C LEU A 71 19.04 -0.74 -5.71
N THR A 72 18.65 -0.18 -6.86
CA THR A 72 19.10 -0.66 -8.17
C THR A 72 20.59 -0.40 -8.38
N ARG A 73 21.09 0.76 -7.96
CA ARG A 73 22.50 1.14 -8.13
C ARG A 73 23.42 0.55 -7.06
N PHE A 74 22.96 0.47 -5.81
CA PHE A 74 23.77 0.09 -4.65
C PHE A 74 23.12 -1.04 -3.83
N PRO A 75 22.86 -2.22 -4.44
CA PRO A 75 22.17 -3.31 -3.76
C PRO A 75 22.94 -3.87 -2.55
N GLN A 76 24.27 -3.70 -2.52
CA GLN A 76 25.16 -4.17 -1.45
C GLN A 76 25.47 -3.08 -0.40
N SER A 77 24.84 -1.90 -0.49
CA SER A 77 25.02 -0.85 0.50
C SER A 77 24.49 -1.31 1.87
N GLN A 78 25.16 -0.89 2.94
CA GLN A 78 24.70 -1.10 4.31
C GLN A 78 23.29 -0.51 4.57
N TYR A 79 22.85 0.45 3.77
CA TYR A 79 21.53 1.08 3.90
C TYR A 79 20.42 0.38 3.11
N ALA A 80 20.75 -0.62 2.29
CA ALA A 80 19.79 -1.33 1.44
C ALA A 80 18.62 -1.97 2.24
N PRO A 81 18.83 -2.62 3.40
CA PRO A 81 17.73 -3.18 4.18
C PRO A 81 16.73 -2.10 4.65
N TYR A 82 17.23 -0.93 5.08
CA TYR A 82 16.39 0.18 5.53
C TYR A 82 15.59 0.80 4.37
N ALA A 83 16.23 1.01 3.22
CA ALA A 83 15.55 1.49 2.01
C ALA A 83 14.46 0.51 1.55
N SER A 84 14.71 -0.79 1.62
CA SER A 84 13.77 -1.84 1.22
C SER A 84 12.51 -1.83 2.10
N GLN A 85 12.67 -1.70 3.41
CA GLN A 85 11.54 -1.55 4.34
C GLN A 85 10.74 -0.28 4.05
N ARG A 86 11.43 0.84 3.76
CA ARG A 86 10.78 2.10 3.41
C ARG A 86 9.99 1.99 2.10
N LEU A 87 10.51 1.29 1.09
CA LEU A 87 9.79 1.04 -0.16
C LEU A 87 8.51 0.22 0.06
N ILE A 88 8.54 -0.81 0.91
CA ILE A 88 7.33 -1.58 1.25
C ILE A 88 6.26 -0.65 1.83
N TYR A 89 6.64 0.20 2.78
CA TYR A 89 5.73 1.19 3.37
C TYR A 89 5.15 2.16 2.33
N LEU A 90 6.01 2.76 1.49
CA LEU A 90 5.60 3.70 0.45
C LEU A 90 4.66 3.04 -0.57
N ARG A 91 4.95 1.79 -0.95
CA ARG A 91 4.13 1.00 -1.86
C ARG A 91 2.71 0.81 -1.33
N THR A 92 2.59 0.36 -0.07
CA THR A 92 1.29 0.20 0.59
C THR A 92 0.55 1.53 0.72
N LEU A 93 1.27 2.62 1.02
CA LEU A 93 0.67 3.94 1.12
C LEU A 93 0.09 4.43 -0.21
N ILE A 94 0.84 4.28 -1.31
CA ILE A 94 0.39 4.68 -2.65
C ILE A 94 -0.83 3.84 -3.06
N ALA A 95 -0.80 2.53 -2.83
CA ALA A 95 -1.95 1.65 -3.09
C ALA A 95 -3.18 2.09 -2.30
N LYS A 96 -3.04 2.34 -0.99
CA LYS A 96 -4.13 2.77 -0.12
C LYS A 96 -4.78 4.07 -0.60
N ASN A 97 -3.97 5.04 -1.04
CA ASN A 97 -4.48 6.31 -1.60
C ASN A 97 -5.36 6.07 -2.83
N GLU A 98 -4.90 5.24 -3.78
CA GLU A 98 -5.68 4.90 -4.97
C GLU A 98 -6.98 4.16 -4.62
N LEU A 99 -6.95 3.24 -3.64
CA LEU A 99 -8.15 2.51 -3.21
C LEU A 99 -9.16 3.38 -2.46
N VAL A 100 -8.72 4.36 -1.67
CA VAL A 100 -9.64 5.33 -1.07
C VAL A 100 -10.36 6.15 -2.15
N ALA A 101 -9.65 6.58 -3.18
CA ALA A 101 -10.27 7.21 -4.35
C ALA A 101 -11.23 6.25 -5.07
N ALA A 102 -10.85 4.97 -5.22
CA ALA A 102 -11.71 3.95 -5.82
C ALA A 102 -13.02 3.76 -5.03
N GLU A 103 -12.96 3.66 -3.70
CA GLU A 103 -14.13 3.55 -2.82
C GLU A 103 -15.02 4.78 -2.87
N TYR A 104 -14.43 5.97 -2.95
CA TYR A 104 -15.19 7.20 -3.14
C TYR A 104 -16.00 7.20 -4.44
N TYR A 105 -15.40 6.76 -5.55
CA TYR A 105 -16.13 6.58 -6.82
C TYR A 105 -17.18 5.48 -6.74
N LEU A 106 -16.89 4.39 -6.05
CA LEU A 106 -17.81 3.26 -5.86
C LEU A 106 -19.09 3.70 -5.11
N LYS A 107 -18.94 4.44 -4.01
CA LYS A 107 -20.07 5.02 -3.24
C LYS A 107 -20.98 5.91 -4.08
N ARG A 108 -20.42 6.52 -5.14
CA ARG A 108 -21.16 7.38 -6.09
C ARG A 108 -21.66 6.64 -7.33
N LYS A 109 -21.56 5.31 -7.35
CA LYS A 109 -21.94 4.47 -8.50
C LYS A 109 -21.16 4.81 -9.78
N ALA A 110 -19.98 5.43 -9.65
CA ALA A 110 -19.07 5.69 -10.77
C ALA A 110 -18.15 4.48 -10.99
N TYR A 111 -18.76 3.34 -11.38
CA TYR A 111 -18.09 2.04 -11.40
C TYR A 111 -16.87 1.98 -12.33
N VAL A 112 -16.93 2.60 -13.50
CA VAL A 112 -15.78 2.63 -14.44
C VAL A 112 -14.58 3.38 -13.85
N ALA A 113 -14.82 4.50 -13.15
CA ALA A 113 -13.77 5.27 -12.50
C ALA A 113 -13.17 4.52 -11.31
N SER A 114 -14.03 3.88 -10.49
CA SER A 114 -13.61 3.02 -9.39
C SER A 114 -12.76 1.85 -9.87
N LEU A 115 -13.25 1.13 -10.89
CA LEU A 115 -12.56 0.01 -11.52
C LEU A 115 -11.18 0.42 -12.04
N ARG A 116 -11.06 1.55 -12.73
CA ARG A 116 -9.76 2.04 -13.22
C ARG A 116 -8.75 2.23 -12.09
N ARG A 117 -9.18 2.75 -10.95
CA ARG A 117 -8.32 2.99 -9.78
C ARG A 117 -7.90 1.67 -9.11
N ALA A 118 -8.85 0.75 -8.92
CA ALA A 118 -8.56 -0.57 -8.36
C ALA A 118 -7.63 -1.40 -9.27
N LYS A 119 -7.90 -1.42 -10.59
CA LYS A 119 -7.04 -2.07 -11.58
C LYS A 119 -5.62 -1.50 -11.60
N TYR A 120 -5.47 -0.17 -11.47
CA TYR A 120 -4.14 0.45 -11.39
C TYR A 120 -3.31 -0.14 -10.24
N VAL A 121 -3.91 -0.37 -9.07
CA VAL A 121 -3.22 -0.99 -7.93
C VAL A 121 -2.81 -2.43 -8.24
N ILE A 122 -3.71 -3.24 -8.82
CA ILE A 122 -3.44 -4.63 -9.19
C ILE A 122 -2.31 -4.73 -10.21
N GLU A 123 -2.34 -3.89 -11.25
CA GLU A 123 -1.41 -3.95 -12.38
C GLU A 123 -0.05 -3.30 -12.09
N ASN A 124 -0.01 -2.21 -11.32
CA ASN A 124 1.20 -1.39 -11.14
C ASN A 124 1.81 -1.47 -9.75
N ILE A 125 1.06 -1.98 -8.76
CA ILE A 125 1.50 -2.01 -7.36
C ILE A 125 1.25 -3.41 -6.74
N PRO A 126 1.82 -4.48 -7.32
CA PRO A 126 1.64 -5.83 -6.83
C PRO A 126 2.34 -6.04 -5.47
N ASN A 127 1.98 -7.13 -4.79
CA ASN A 127 2.57 -7.55 -3.51
C ASN A 127 2.44 -6.49 -2.41
N THR A 128 1.23 -5.93 -2.30
CA THR A 128 0.85 -5.06 -1.17
C THR A 128 -0.23 -5.72 -0.33
N SER A 129 -0.31 -5.34 0.95
CA SER A 129 -1.43 -5.71 1.82
C SER A 129 -2.79 -5.20 1.31
N GLU A 130 -2.80 -4.26 0.38
CA GLU A 130 -4.00 -3.67 -0.21
C GLU A 130 -4.50 -4.43 -1.45
N THR A 131 -3.76 -5.44 -1.93
CA THR A 131 -4.11 -6.20 -3.15
C THR A 131 -5.49 -6.85 -3.04
N LEU A 132 -5.78 -7.51 -1.91
CA LEU A 132 -7.06 -8.17 -1.68
C LEU A 132 -8.22 -7.17 -1.66
N ARG A 133 -8.00 -5.99 -1.08
CA ARG A 133 -8.99 -4.89 -1.08
C ARG A 133 -9.24 -4.37 -2.49
N ALA A 134 -8.20 -4.23 -3.31
CA ALA A 134 -8.34 -3.85 -4.72
C ALA A 134 -9.16 -4.87 -5.52
N LEU A 135 -8.94 -6.17 -5.31
CA LEU A 135 -9.71 -7.25 -5.94
C LEU A 135 -11.19 -7.20 -5.51
N LYS A 136 -11.49 -7.02 -4.21
CA LYS A 136 -12.86 -6.88 -3.71
C LYS A 136 -13.60 -5.69 -4.34
N ILE A 137 -12.94 -4.54 -4.51
CA ILE A 137 -13.53 -3.38 -5.20
C ILE A 137 -13.77 -3.69 -6.69
N THR A 138 -12.83 -4.36 -7.34
CA THR A 138 -12.93 -4.77 -8.75
C THR A 138 -14.12 -5.71 -8.96
N LYS A 139 -14.30 -6.70 -8.08
CA LYS A 139 -15.47 -7.59 -8.06
C LYS A 139 -16.78 -6.81 -8.03
N GLN A 140 -16.94 -5.91 -7.06
CA GLN A 140 -18.15 -5.08 -6.93
C GLN A 140 -18.41 -4.22 -8.18
N CYS A 141 -17.34 -3.72 -8.82
CA CYS A 141 -17.48 -2.97 -10.06
C CYS A 141 -17.95 -3.86 -11.22
N TYR A 142 -17.38 -5.06 -11.39
CA TYR A 142 -17.79 -5.98 -12.44
C TYR A 142 -19.22 -6.46 -12.26
N GLU A 143 -19.63 -6.77 -11.03
CA GLU A 143 -21.01 -7.11 -10.70
C GLU A 143 -21.99 -5.99 -11.10
N ALA A 144 -21.70 -4.75 -10.67
CA ALA A 144 -22.55 -3.60 -10.98
C ALA A 144 -22.60 -3.24 -12.48
N LEU A 145 -21.56 -3.61 -13.23
CA LEU A 145 -21.48 -3.40 -14.68
C LEU A 145 -22.01 -4.59 -15.51
N GLY A 146 -22.37 -5.71 -14.87
CA GLY A 146 -22.85 -6.91 -15.56
C GLY A 146 -21.77 -7.79 -16.21
N TYR A 147 -20.50 -7.61 -15.83
CA TYR A 147 -19.37 -8.40 -16.36
C TYR A 147 -19.11 -9.66 -15.53
N PHE A 148 -20.08 -10.58 -15.51
CA PHE A 148 -20.06 -11.75 -14.62
C PHE A 148 -18.88 -12.72 -14.86
N ASN A 149 -18.47 -12.94 -16.11
CA ASN A 149 -17.32 -13.80 -16.39
C ASN A 149 -16.02 -13.24 -15.77
N LEU A 150 -15.80 -11.93 -15.90
CA LEU A 150 -14.63 -11.27 -15.29
C LEU A 150 -14.74 -11.23 -13.76
N MET A 151 -15.96 -11.15 -13.23
CA MET A 151 -16.19 -11.24 -11.78
C MET A 151 -15.79 -12.61 -11.23
N GLU A 152 -16.13 -13.69 -11.94
CA GLU A 152 -15.77 -15.07 -11.55
C GLU A 152 -14.25 -15.28 -11.57
N ASP A 153 -13.55 -14.74 -12.57
CA ASP A 153 -12.08 -14.73 -12.60
C ASP A 153 -11.48 -14.04 -11.36
N ILE A 154 -12.04 -12.89 -10.98
CA ILE A 154 -11.62 -12.15 -9.78
C ILE A 154 -11.91 -12.96 -8.50
N ASP A 155 -13.01 -13.70 -8.43
CA ASP A 155 -13.32 -14.57 -7.29
C ASP A 155 -12.28 -15.68 -7.11
N GLY A 156 -11.84 -16.30 -8.21
CA GLY A 156 -10.72 -17.24 -8.17
C GLY A 156 -9.43 -16.60 -7.61
N LEU A 157 -9.13 -15.36 -8.01
CA LEU A 157 -7.98 -14.62 -7.49
C LEU A 157 -8.13 -14.26 -6.01
N ILE A 158 -9.32 -13.86 -5.58
CA ILE A 158 -9.60 -13.57 -4.16
C ILE A 158 -9.37 -14.83 -3.33
N ALA A 159 -9.93 -15.97 -3.76
CA ALA A 159 -9.77 -17.25 -3.05
C ALA A 159 -8.31 -17.69 -2.96
N ALA A 160 -7.52 -17.47 -4.01
CA ALA A 160 -6.09 -17.79 -4.01
C ALA A 160 -5.24 -16.88 -3.08
N ASN A 161 -5.72 -15.67 -2.77
CA ASN A 161 -5.01 -14.68 -1.96
C ASN A 161 -5.55 -14.53 -0.53
N SER A 162 -6.75 -15.05 -0.23
CA SER A 162 -7.31 -15.03 1.12
C SER A 162 -6.63 -16.09 1.99
N THR A 163 -5.95 -15.66 3.06
CA THR A 163 -5.64 -16.54 4.19
C THR A 163 -6.92 -16.80 5.00
N GLU A 164 -7.04 -17.96 5.65
CA GLU A 164 -8.26 -18.46 6.32
C GLU A 164 -8.91 -17.49 7.34
N GLU A 165 -8.22 -16.43 7.78
CA GLU A 165 -8.68 -15.51 8.83
C GLU A 165 -9.66 -14.40 8.38
N GLU A 166 -9.85 -14.15 7.08
CA GLU A 166 -10.76 -13.08 6.60
C GLU A 166 -12.17 -13.55 6.19
N ILE A 167 -12.45 -14.85 6.24
CA ILE A 167 -13.80 -15.38 5.96
C ILE A 167 -14.60 -15.38 7.26
N ILE A 168 -14.96 -14.20 7.76
CA ILE A 168 -16.09 -14.07 8.68
C ILE A 168 -17.23 -13.45 7.87
N PRO A 169 -18.22 -14.24 7.42
CA PRO A 169 -19.40 -13.69 6.78
C PRO A 169 -20.11 -12.75 7.75
N THR A 170 -20.46 -11.55 7.30
CA THR A 170 -21.29 -10.57 8.03
C THR A 170 -22.75 -10.98 8.22
N GLU A 171 -23.08 -12.26 8.05
CA GLU A 171 -24.38 -12.80 8.42
C GLU A 171 -24.25 -13.70 9.64
N TRP A 172 -24.93 -13.25 10.69
CA TRP A 172 -25.05 -13.84 12.02
C TRP A 172 -25.41 -15.34 11.92
N SER A 173 -24.42 -16.21 12.10
CA SER A 173 -24.63 -17.66 12.04
C SER A 173 -25.22 -18.17 13.36
N TRP A 174 -26.54 -18.35 13.41
CA TRP A 174 -27.26 -19.01 14.51
C TRP A 174 -26.89 -20.49 14.73
N ASN A 175 -25.97 -21.04 13.93
CA ASN A 175 -25.47 -22.42 14.03
C ASN A 175 -24.53 -22.69 15.23
N ILE A 176 -24.17 -21.69 16.02
CA ILE A 176 -23.30 -21.86 17.20
C ILE A 176 -24.09 -22.44 18.39
N PHE A 177 -25.42 -22.28 18.41
CA PHE A 177 -26.29 -22.75 19.51
C PHE A 177 -26.88 -24.15 19.30
N SER A 178 -26.63 -24.81 18.16
CA SER A 178 -27.23 -26.12 17.84
C SER A 178 -26.34 -27.33 18.13
N ARG A 179 -25.11 -27.15 18.62
CA ARG A 179 -24.23 -28.27 18.96
C ARG A 179 -24.67 -28.88 20.30
N LYS A 180 -25.46 -29.96 20.27
CA LYS A 180 -25.73 -30.78 21.45
C LYS A 180 -24.40 -31.34 21.99
N VAL A 181 -24.08 -31.00 23.23
CA VAL A 181 -22.92 -31.51 23.97
C VAL A 181 -23.12 -33.03 24.20
N PRO A 182 -22.16 -33.90 23.86
CA PRO A 182 -22.27 -35.32 24.19
C PRO A 182 -22.17 -35.50 25.71
N ALA A 183 -23.04 -36.35 26.27
CA ALA A 183 -23.07 -36.63 27.70
C ALA A 183 -21.74 -37.25 28.17
N PRO A 184 -21.26 -36.93 29.39
CA PRO A 184 -20.05 -37.51 29.92
C PRO A 184 -20.26 -39.00 30.19
N ASN A 185 -19.28 -39.80 29.80
CA ASN A 185 -19.25 -41.24 29.98
C ASN A 185 -19.23 -41.54 31.48
N GLU A 186 -20.21 -42.28 31.99
CA GLU A 186 -20.19 -42.81 33.35
C GLU A 186 -19.29 -44.05 33.39
N GLU A 187 -18.12 -43.92 34.04
CA GLU A 187 -17.33 -45.01 34.63
C GLU A 187 -16.84 -44.61 36.02
#